data_AF-A0A9W9AWB2-F1
#
_entry.id   AF-A0A9W9AWB2-F1
#
_cell.length_a   1.000
_cell.length_b   1.000
_cell.length_c   1.000
_cell.angle_alpha   90.00
_cell.angle_beta   90.00
_cell.angle_gamma   90.00
#
_symmetry.space_group_name_H-M   'P 1'
#
loop_
_entity.id
_entity.type
_entity.pdbx_description
1 polymer ?
#
loop_
_entity_poly.entity_id
_entity_poly.type
_entity_poly.pdbx_seq_one_letter_code
_entity_poly.pdbx_strand_id
1 'polypeptide(L)'
;MTIPIVLDRISMPPALAQRKQVARFAVILSQIAIQDLSKCMLVSRMFRYAIYLSASTRLARNFSGYRLNRIIHRLPANMMNMWPYLLQRQGEEKFRRRVFEESFLGRVFSGTSVIAPRLWASPDNDKQIVIAIRHSLKSTDNRFLMTRLFFTVSVGGGQSVNDWLNGMIVDAREIIKGEVWCIDVIQKSQALETFYVIESTCEVVGFAPSPSKAEGPLPIKMRADWSSYIDQRQLDPTRSLSSIPATSLMDQLSCVNHEEFTKGISKLWLKKVQIQQEVGVAKRVVAERYILASVVENSVSGRYKTSTEMAHDFAGVRTELSDSKKAKVKLNLFLPAHHHVESVHFTTAQGRPLHPALAVVQTPAREYYVLRDNGMQVGCEEDGVARVWMTILGCAINGERV
;
A
#
# COMPACT_ATOMS: atom_id res chain seq x y z
N MET A 1 -18.95 -3.13 -1.84
CA MET A 1 -20.32 -2.80 -1.40
C MET A 1 -20.37 -2.87 0.11
N THR A 2 -20.50 -1.72 0.78
CA THR A 2 -20.79 -1.68 2.22
C THR A 2 -22.31 -1.66 2.38
N ILE A 3 -22.89 -2.78 2.82
CA ILE A 3 -24.29 -2.80 3.24
C ILE A 3 -24.41 -1.83 4.43
N PRO A 4 -25.37 -0.89 4.43
CA PRO A 4 -25.58 -0.02 5.57
C PRO A 4 -25.97 -0.85 6.79
N ILE A 5 -25.22 -0.71 7.87
CA ILE A 5 -25.48 -1.44 9.11
C ILE A 5 -26.57 -0.70 9.86
N VAL A 6 -27.69 -1.36 10.06
CA VAL A 6 -28.71 -0.91 11.00
C VAL A 6 -28.32 -1.46 12.37
N LEU A 7 -28.08 -0.56 13.33
CA LEU A 7 -27.81 -0.93 14.72
C LEU A 7 -29.06 -0.63 15.52
N ASP A 8 -29.59 -1.65 16.19
CA ASP A 8 -30.77 -1.53 17.03
C ASP A 8 -30.40 -1.28 18.49
N ARG A 9 -31.30 -0.61 19.22
CA ARG A 9 -31.19 -0.49 20.67
C ARG A 9 -31.47 -1.82 21.33
N ILE A 10 -30.76 -2.12 22.41
CA ILE A 10 -30.98 -3.34 23.20
C ILE A 10 -32.28 -3.17 23.99
N SER A 11 -33.35 -3.89 23.60
CA SER A 11 -34.71 -3.72 24.13
C SER A 11 -34.99 -4.39 25.49
N MET A 12 -33.95 -4.85 26.22
CA MET A 12 -34.13 -5.63 27.45
C MET A 12 -33.12 -5.28 28.57
N PRO A 13 -33.10 -4.04 29.11
CA PRO A 13 -32.22 -3.73 30.23
C PRO A 13 -32.53 -4.62 31.45
N PRO A 14 -31.52 -5.09 32.19
CA PRO A 14 -31.72 -5.88 33.42
C PRO A 14 -32.16 -4.98 34.58
N ALA A 15 -32.57 -5.62 35.68
CA ALA A 15 -32.95 -4.94 36.91
C ALA A 15 -31.82 -4.03 37.43
N LEU A 16 -32.17 -2.90 38.06
CA LEU A 16 -31.21 -1.88 38.51
C LEU A 16 -30.07 -2.44 39.37
N ALA A 17 -30.39 -3.37 40.28
CA ALA A 17 -29.40 -4.03 41.14
C ALA A 17 -28.34 -4.85 40.37
N GLN A 18 -28.71 -5.40 39.21
CA GLN A 18 -27.84 -6.27 38.40
C GLN A 18 -26.96 -5.48 37.42
N ARG A 19 -27.27 -4.21 37.13
CA ARG A 19 -26.56 -3.41 36.11
C ARG A 19 -25.06 -3.28 36.38
N LYS A 20 -24.64 -3.24 37.65
CA LYS A 20 -23.21 -3.19 38.03
C LYS A 20 -22.44 -4.46 37.64
N GLN A 21 -23.11 -5.61 37.61
CA GLN A 21 -22.49 -6.91 37.28
C GLN A 21 -22.42 -7.17 35.78
N VAL A 22 -23.35 -6.59 35.00
CA VAL A 22 -23.43 -6.77 33.55
C VAL A 22 -22.10 -6.49 32.86
N ALA A 23 -21.43 -5.37 33.18
CA ALA A 23 -20.18 -5.00 32.54
C ALA A 23 -19.07 -6.04 32.80
N ARG A 24 -19.02 -6.61 34.01
CA ARG A 24 -18.06 -7.66 34.37
C ARG A 24 -18.33 -8.94 33.59
N PHE A 25 -19.59 -9.36 33.53
CA PHE A 25 -19.97 -10.53 32.73
C PHE A 25 -19.76 -10.31 31.23
N ALA A 26 -19.99 -9.10 30.70
CA ALA A 26 -19.71 -8.80 29.30
C ALA A 26 -18.23 -9.03 28.95
N VAL A 27 -17.30 -8.66 29.84
CA VAL A 27 -15.87 -8.94 29.68
C VAL A 27 -15.59 -10.45 29.69
N ILE A 28 -16.15 -11.20 30.64
CA ILE A 28 -15.97 -12.67 30.72
C ILE A 28 -16.54 -13.35 29.46
N LEU A 29 -17.77 -13.02 29.10
CA LEU A 29 -18.47 -13.59 27.94
C LEU A 29 -17.81 -13.18 26.61
N SER A 30 -17.00 -12.12 26.58
CA SER A 30 -16.20 -11.75 25.40
C SER A 30 -15.10 -12.77 25.06
N GLN A 31 -14.73 -13.62 26.01
CA GLN A 31 -13.71 -14.67 25.86
C GLN A 31 -14.28 -16.00 25.33
N ILE A 32 -15.59 -16.22 25.47
CA ILE A 32 -16.24 -17.49 25.10
C ILE A 32 -16.31 -17.63 23.57
N ALA A 33 -16.33 -18.84 23.01
CA ALA A 33 -16.57 -19.02 21.58
C ALA A 33 -17.99 -18.55 21.20
N ILE A 34 -18.17 -17.93 20.03
CA ILE A 34 -19.47 -17.38 19.59
C ILE A 34 -20.56 -18.46 19.59
N GLN A 35 -20.19 -19.69 19.20
CA GLN A 35 -21.09 -20.85 19.16
C GLN A 35 -21.67 -21.23 20.53
N ASP A 36 -20.97 -20.95 21.63
CA ASP A 36 -21.40 -21.29 22.99
C ASP A 36 -22.14 -20.15 23.69
N LEU A 37 -22.16 -18.95 23.10
CA LEU A 37 -22.90 -17.82 23.65
C LEU A 37 -24.41 -18.04 23.64
N SER A 38 -24.93 -18.80 22.67
CA SER A 38 -26.35 -19.16 22.60
C SER A 38 -26.81 -19.90 23.85
N LYS A 39 -25.99 -20.82 24.38
CA LYS A 39 -26.23 -21.53 25.64
C LYS A 39 -26.19 -20.57 26.82
N CYS A 40 -25.24 -19.63 26.82
CA CYS A 40 -25.12 -18.61 27.87
C CYS A 40 -26.32 -17.64 27.89
N MET A 41 -26.96 -17.36 26.74
CA MET A 41 -28.15 -16.51 26.65
C MET A 41 -29.38 -17.07 27.38
N LEU A 42 -29.40 -18.38 27.61
CA LEU A 42 -30.51 -19.08 28.27
C LEU A 42 -30.46 -18.96 29.81
N VAL A 43 -29.30 -18.62 30.38
CA VAL A 43 -29.09 -18.58 31.84
C VAL A 43 -29.99 -17.55 32.52
N SER A 44 -30.01 -16.31 32.01
CA SER A 44 -30.88 -15.25 32.56
C SER A 44 -30.97 -14.05 31.62
N ARG A 45 -31.93 -13.15 31.89
CA ARG A 45 -32.04 -11.84 31.21
C ARG A 45 -30.76 -11.00 31.37
N MET A 46 -30.10 -11.07 32.52
CA MET A 46 -28.82 -10.39 32.77
C MET A 46 -27.73 -10.91 31.85
N PHE A 47 -27.58 -12.24 31.71
CA PHE A 47 -26.61 -12.86 30.81
C PHE A 47 -26.90 -12.48 29.36
N ARG A 48 -28.17 -12.52 28.94
CA ARG A 48 -28.58 -12.10 27.60
C ARG A 48 -28.15 -10.66 27.31
N TYR A 49 -28.37 -9.74 28.25
CA TYR A 49 -27.94 -8.35 28.13
C TYR A 49 -26.41 -8.20 28.14
N ALA A 50 -25.71 -8.93 29.00
CA ALA A 50 -24.24 -8.95 29.04
C ALA A 50 -23.62 -9.49 27.73
N ILE A 51 -24.28 -10.44 27.07
CA ILE A 51 -23.85 -10.95 25.75
C ILE A 51 -23.97 -9.87 24.69
N TYR A 52 -25.06 -9.08 24.67
CA TYR A 52 -25.15 -7.92 23.78
C TYR A 52 -23.99 -6.93 24.01
N LEU A 53 -23.66 -6.62 25.26
CA LEU A 53 -22.53 -5.73 25.58
C LEU A 53 -21.17 -6.35 25.30
N SER A 54 -21.04 -7.68 25.35
CA SER A 54 -19.76 -8.37 25.10
C SER A 54 -19.24 -8.12 23.68
N ALA A 55 -20.11 -7.82 22.71
CA ALA A 55 -19.71 -7.44 21.36
C ALA A 55 -18.82 -6.19 21.36
N SER A 56 -19.15 -5.18 22.17
CA SER A 56 -18.34 -3.96 22.32
C SER A 56 -16.96 -4.28 22.90
N THR A 57 -16.86 -5.21 23.86
CA THR A 57 -15.57 -5.65 24.41
C THR A 57 -14.75 -6.43 23.37
N ARG A 58 -15.38 -7.31 22.58
CA ARG A 58 -14.71 -8.02 21.48
C ARG A 58 -14.18 -7.07 20.42
N LEU A 59 -14.99 -6.06 20.06
CA LEU A 59 -14.59 -5.00 19.15
C LEU A 59 -13.41 -4.21 19.68
N ALA A 60 -13.45 -3.78 20.94
CA ALA A 60 -12.36 -3.02 21.55
C ALA A 60 -11.05 -3.82 21.60
N ARG A 61 -11.12 -5.14 21.79
CA ARG A 61 -9.94 -6.01 21.81
C ARG A 61 -9.38 -6.32 20.42
N ASN A 62 -10.23 -6.67 19.46
CA ASN A 62 -9.80 -7.25 18.19
C ASN A 62 -9.84 -6.25 17.02
N PHE A 63 -10.64 -5.18 17.14
CA PHE A 63 -10.95 -4.22 16.08
C PHE A 63 -10.84 -2.78 16.59
N SER A 64 -9.91 -2.52 17.51
CA SER A 64 -9.59 -1.17 17.98
C SER A 64 -9.11 -0.29 16.84
N GLY A 65 -9.42 1.00 16.89
CA GLY A 65 -8.91 1.99 15.95
C GLY A 65 -9.90 3.12 15.68
N TYR A 66 -9.54 3.99 14.74
CA TYR A 66 -10.31 5.17 14.37
C TYR A 66 -11.76 4.85 13.96
N ARG A 67 -11.95 3.76 13.21
CA ARG A 67 -13.28 3.35 12.72
C ARG A 67 -14.23 2.97 13.85
N LEU A 68 -13.74 2.19 14.83
CA LEU A 68 -14.52 1.83 16.01
C LEU A 68 -14.79 3.05 16.88
N ASN A 69 -13.75 3.87 17.12
CA ASN A 69 -13.87 5.10 17.91
C ASN A 69 -14.94 6.02 17.32
N ARG A 70 -14.98 6.21 16.00
CA ARG A 70 -15.99 7.05 15.33
C ARG A 70 -17.42 6.55 15.56
N ILE A 71 -17.63 5.24 15.66
CA ILE A 71 -18.96 4.67 15.92
C ILE A 71 -19.33 4.82 17.39
N ILE A 72 -18.41 4.48 18.30
CA ILE A 72 -18.64 4.60 19.76
C ILE A 72 -18.89 6.06 20.17
N HIS A 73 -18.25 7.04 19.52
CA HIS A 73 -18.48 8.46 19.80
C HIS A 73 -19.86 8.93 19.32
N ARG A 74 -20.41 8.32 18.26
CA ARG A 74 -21.73 8.69 17.72
C ARG A 74 -22.89 7.96 18.40
N LEU A 75 -22.63 6.78 18.94
CA LEU A 75 -23.65 5.88 19.46
C LEU A 75 -23.24 5.32 20.83
N PRO A 76 -24.10 5.40 21.86
CA PRO A 76 -23.80 4.86 23.17
C PRO A 76 -23.65 3.33 23.12
N ALA A 77 -22.41 2.85 23.13
CA ALA A 77 -22.06 1.43 22.97
C ALA A 77 -22.60 0.51 24.10
N ASN A 78 -23.08 1.11 25.20
CA ASN A 78 -23.70 0.43 26.34
C ASN A 78 -25.23 0.22 26.18
N MET A 79 -25.82 0.75 25.09
CA MET A 79 -27.26 0.65 24.80
C MET A 79 -27.57 0.12 23.39
N MET A 80 -26.57 0.00 22.53
CA MET A 80 -26.71 -0.44 21.14
C MET A 80 -26.23 -1.88 20.97
N ASN A 81 -26.94 -2.65 20.15
CA ASN A 81 -26.53 -4.00 19.77
C ASN A 81 -25.38 -3.92 18.76
N MET A 82 -24.15 -4.13 19.22
CA MET A 82 -22.95 -4.06 18.38
C MET A 82 -22.61 -5.37 17.66
N TRP A 83 -23.40 -6.43 17.83
CA TRP A 83 -23.16 -7.72 17.16
C TRP A 83 -23.17 -7.64 15.62
N PRO A 84 -24.12 -6.95 14.96
CA PRO A 84 -24.09 -6.79 13.50
C PRO A 84 -22.78 -6.14 13.03
N TYR A 85 -22.31 -5.11 13.74
CA TYR A 85 -21.04 -4.46 13.42
C TYR A 85 -19.85 -5.41 13.60
N LEU A 86 -19.79 -6.15 14.72
CA LEU A 86 -18.75 -7.15 14.97
C LEU A 86 -18.71 -8.24 13.89
N LEU A 87 -19.86 -8.80 13.52
CA LEU A 87 -19.94 -9.83 12.49
C LEU A 87 -19.48 -9.30 11.13
N GLN A 88 -19.84 -8.06 10.78
CA GLN A 88 -19.30 -7.43 9.57
C GLN A 88 -17.78 -7.25 9.64
N ARG A 89 -17.22 -6.78 10.76
CA ARG A 89 -15.76 -6.62 10.91
C ARG A 89 -15.04 -7.94 10.71
N GLN A 90 -15.54 -9.01 11.33
CA GLN A 90 -15.01 -10.36 11.16
C GLN A 90 -15.15 -10.88 9.73
N GLY A 91 -16.27 -10.60 9.07
CA GLY A 91 -16.49 -10.93 7.66
C GLY A 91 -15.49 -10.22 6.74
N GLU A 92 -15.26 -8.92 6.95
CA GLU A 92 -14.27 -8.15 6.21
C GLU A 92 -12.85 -8.70 6.41
N GLU A 93 -12.45 -9.00 7.65
CA GLU A 93 -11.14 -9.59 7.96
C GLU A 93 -10.95 -10.94 7.25
N LYS A 94 -11.92 -11.85 7.39
CA LYS A 94 -11.87 -13.17 6.72
C LYS A 94 -11.80 -13.06 5.21
N PHE A 95 -12.60 -12.17 4.64
CA PHE A 95 -12.58 -11.90 3.20
C PHE A 95 -11.24 -11.32 2.74
N ARG A 96 -10.62 -10.45 3.55
CA ARG A 96 -9.30 -9.88 3.28
C ARG A 96 -8.22 -10.94 3.23
N ARG A 97 -8.16 -11.78 4.27
CA ARG A 97 -7.22 -12.90 4.37
C ARG A 97 -7.39 -13.88 3.22
N ARG A 98 -8.63 -14.32 2.95
CA ARG A 98 -8.93 -15.26 1.86
C ARG A 98 -8.42 -14.76 0.50
N VAL A 99 -8.74 -13.53 0.12
CA VAL A 99 -8.31 -12.97 -1.17
C VAL A 99 -6.79 -12.84 -1.25
N PHE A 100 -6.11 -12.56 -0.14
CA PHE A 100 -4.65 -12.56 -0.11
C PHE A 100 -4.10 -13.98 -0.29
N GLU A 101 -4.60 -14.96 0.46
CA GLU A 101 -4.21 -16.38 0.38
C GLU A 101 -4.44 -16.97 -1.02
N GLU A 102 -5.52 -16.57 -1.71
CA GLU A 102 -5.83 -16.95 -3.09
C GLU A 102 -4.94 -16.25 -4.14
N SER A 103 -4.28 -15.14 -3.78
CA SER A 103 -3.42 -14.40 -4.69
C SER A 103 -2.05 -15.07 -4.85
N PHE A 104 -1.32 -14.72 -5.91
CA PHE A 104 0.04 -15.24 -6.09
C PHE A 104 0.98 -14.82 -4.96
N LEU A 105 0.78 -13.64 -4.36
CA LEU A 105 1.55 -13.21 -3.18
C LEU A 105 1.24 -14.12 -1.98
N GLY A 106 -0.02 -14.51 -1.77
CA GLY A 106 -0.40 -15.47 -0.74
C GLY A 106 0.28 -16.83 -0.92
N ARG A 107 0.42 -17.30 -2.16
CA ARG A 107 1.16 -18.53 -2.48
C ARG A 107 2.66 -18.40 -2.16
N VAL A 108 3.29 -17.30 -2.58
CA VAL A 108 4.72 -17.04 -2.35
C VAL A 108 5.03 -16.93 -0.85
N PHE A 109 4.18 -16.22 -0.10
CA PHE A 109 4.34 -16.01 1.34
C PHE A 109 3.58 -17.06 2.18
N SER A 110 3.22 -18.20 1.60
CA SER A 110 2.49 -19.25 2.30
C SER A 110 3.30 -19.77 3.51
N GLY A 111 2.63 -19.94 4.64
CA GLY A 111 3.27 -20.35 5.89
C GLY A 111 4.01 -19.24 6.66
N THR A 112 4.07 -18.01 6.14
CA THR A 112 4.71 -16.86 6.82
C THR A 112 3.69 -15.85 7.32
N SER A 113 3.91 -15.27 8.50
CA SER A 113 3.07 -14.21 9.06
C SER A 113 3.64 -12.84 8.71
N VAL A 114 3.50 -12.44 7.45
CA VAL A 114 4.07 -11.17 6.94
C VAL A 114 3.26 -9.93 7.32
N ILE A 115 2.14 -10.09 8.02
CA ILE A 115 1.12 -9.05 8.22
C ILE A 115 0.54 -9.16 9.61
N ALA A 116 0.62 -8.08 10.38
CA ALA A 116 0.03 -8.04 11.71
C ALA A 116 -1.51 -8.21 11.68
N PRO A 117 -2.10 -8.96 12.63
CA PRO A 117 -3.55 -9.13 12.75
C PRO A 117 -4.37 -7.83 12.72
N ARG A 118 -3.82 -6.74 13.30
CA ARG A 118 -4.49 -5.44 13.35
C ARG A 118 -4.78 -4.86 11.96
N LEU A 119 -3.84 -4.98 11.02
CA LEU A 119 -3.99 -4.43 9.66
C LEU A 119 -5.12 -5.13 8.90
N TRP A 120 -5.33 -6.43 9.16
CA TRP A 120 -6.46 -7.17 8.61
C TRP A 120 -7.80 -6.71 9.18
N ALA A 121 -7.82 -6.49 10.50
CA ALA A 121 -9.02 -6.29 11.28
C ALA A 121 -9.60 -4.87 11.15
N SER A 122 -8.81 -3.84 11.45
CA SER A 122 -9.29 -2.45 11.49
C SER A 122 -8.17 -1.47 11.13
N PRO A 123 -7.87 -1.29 9.84
CA PRO A 123 -6.98 -0.22 9.42
C PRO A 123 -7.61 1.14 9.75
N ASP A 124 -6.79 2.06 10.23
CA ASP A 124 -7.14 3.44 10.56
C ASP A 124 -7.35 4.30 9.30
N ASN A 125 -6.72 3.93 8.18
CA ASN A 125 -6.95 4.52 6.86
C ASN A 125 -7.25 3.41 5.83
N ASP A 126 -8.23 3.62 4.94
CA ASP A 126 -8.68 2.62 3.98
C ASP A 126 -7.57 2.14 3.01
N LYS A 127 -6.55 2.97 2.79
CA LYS A 127 -5.36 2.65 1.99
C LYS A 127 -4.27 1.90 2.77
N GLN A 128 -4.29 1.86 4.10
CA GLN A 128 -3.21 1.21 4.87
C GLN A 128 -3.05 -0.25 4.47
N ILE A 129 -4.19 -0.95 4.36
CA ILE A 129 -4.18 -2.33 3.90
C ILE A 129 -3.70 -2.35 2.46
N VAL A 130 -4.19 -1.53 1.53
CA VAL A 130 -3.73 -1.52 0.12
C VAL A 130 -2.21 -1.34 -0.02
N ILE A 131 -1.64 -0.38 0.73
CA ILE A 131 -0.20 -0.08 0.72
C ILE A 131 0.60 -1.23 1.31
N ALA A 132 0.18 -1.75 2.46
CA ALA A 132 0.83 -2.86 3.11
C ALA A 132 0.65 -4.15 2.28
N ILE A 133 -0.60 -4.57 2.12
CA ILE A 133 -1.13 -5.77 1.45
C ILE A 133 -2.59 -5.53 1.05
N ARG A 134 -2.94 -5.30 -0.22
CA ARG A 134 -4.12 -5.93 -0.86
C ARG A 134 -4.71 -5.16 -2.05
N HIS A 135 -4.62 -5.85 -3.17
CA HIS A 135 -5.63 -6.17 -4.19
C HIS A 135 -7.10 -5.94 -3.78
N SER A 136 -7.66 -4.81 -4.17
CA SER A 136 -9.11 -4.60 -4.20
C SER A 136 -9.71 -5.35 -5.39
N LEU A 137 -10.89 -5.97 -5.21
CA LEU A 137 -11.64 -6.64 -6.27
C LEU A 137 -12.09 -5.71 -7.42
N LYS A 138 -11.73 -4.42 -7.38
CA LYS A 138 -11.89 -3.44 -8.46
C LYS A 138 -10.61 -2.65 -8.79
N SER A 139 -9.49 -2.91 -8.10
CA SER A 139 -8.19 -2.26 -8.36
C SER A 139 -7.07 -3.12 -7.77
N THR A 140 -6.27 -3.72 -8.64
CA THR A 140 -5.05 -4.49 -8.35
C THR A 140 -3.97 -3.53 -7.83
N ASP A 141 -3.90 -3.37 -6.50
CA ASP A 141 -2.90 -2.54 -5.83
C ASP A 141 -2.32 -3.31 -4.63
N ASN A 142 -1.38 -4.22 -4.85
CA ASN A 142 -0.48 -4.76 -3.84
C ASN A 142 0.87 -4.08 -4.01
N ARG A 143 1.24 -3.15 -3.14
CA ARG A 143 2.40 -2.30 -3.45
C ARG A 143 3.64 -2.67 -2.65
N PHE A 144 3.64 -2.65 -1.32
CA PHE A 144 4.89 -2.88 -0.58
C PHE A 144 5.40 -4.32 -0.57
N LEU A 145 4.55 -5.33 -0.32
CA LEU A 145 4.98 -6.74 -0.41
C LEU A 145 5.41 -7.13 -1.83
N MET A 146 4.75 -6.59 -2.85
CA MET A 146 5.12 -6.81 -4.25
C MET A 146 6.50 -6.25 -4.54
N THR A 147 6.75 -5.01 -4.13
CA THR A 147 8.03 -4.35 -4.31
C THR A 147 9.14 -5.06 -3.54
N ARG A 148 8.88 -5.55 -2.31
CA ARG A 148 9.82 -6.42 -1.57
C ARG A 148 10.13 -7.70 -2.33
N LEU A 149 9.11 -8.39 -2.84
CA LEU A 149 9.29 -9.60 -3.64
C LEU A 149 10.09 -9.30 -4.90
N PHE A 150 9.78 -8.18 -5.57
CA PHE A 150 10.43 -7.77 -6.79
C PHE A 150 11.94 -7.59 -6.61
N PHE A 151 12.36 -6.77 -5.65
CA PHE A 151 13.80 -6.57 -5.41
C PHE A 151 14.49 -7.86 -4.98
N THR A 152 13.82 -8.70 -4.19
CA THR A 152 14.37 -9.98 -3.76
C THR A 152 14.64 -10.92 -4.93
N VAL A 153 13.69 -11.01 -5.88
CA VAL A 153 13.74 -11.92 -7.02
C VAL A 153 14.59 -11.37 -8.17
N SER A 154 14.42 -10.09 -8.49
CA SER A 154 14.99 -9.48 -9.71
C SER A 154 16.39 -8.90 -9.50
N VAL A 155 16.74 -8.45 -8.29
CA VAL A 155 18.05 -7.83 -8.00
C VAL A 155 18.95 -8.79 -7.21
N GLY A 156 18.38 -9.81 -6.58
CA GLY A 156 19.09 -10.70 -5.67
C GLY A 156 19.21 -10.03 -4.30
N GLY A 157 18.32 -10.40 -3.38
CA GLY A 157 18.39 -9.90 -2.01
C GLY A 157 19.77 -10.19 -1.40
N GLY A 158 20.41 -9.17 -0.82
CA GLY A 158 21.67 -9.33 -0.07
C GLY A 158 21.57 -10.43 0.99
N GLN A 159 22.73 -10.88 1.50
CA GLN A 159 23.11 -12.11 2.25
C GLN A 159 22.08 -12.92 3.09
N SER A 160 20.85 -12.50 3.28
CA SER A 160 19.77 -13.32 3.82
C SER A 160 18.42 -12.98 3.14
N VAL A 161 18.18 -13.58 1.96
CA VAL A 161 16.86 -13.62 1.30
C VAL A 161 15.76 -14.06 2.28
N ASN A 162 16.11 -14.91 3.25
CA ASN A 162 15.21 -15.36 4.29
C ASN A 162 14.86 -14.27 5.30
N ASP A 163 15.80 -13.49 5.83
CA ASP A 163 15.48 -12.51 6.87
C ASP A 163 14.66 -11.33 6.33
N TRP A 164 14.95 -10.93 5.08
CA TRP A 164 14.21 -9.85 4.42
C TRP A 164 12.79 -10.24 4.01
N LEU A 165 12.47 -11.51 3.73
CA LEU A 165 11.09 -11.96 3.44
C LEU A 165 10.26 -12.22 4.71
N ASN A 166 10.93 -12.40 5.86
CA ASN A 166 10.28 -12.79 7.10
C ASN A 166 9.85 -11.63 8.01
N GLY A 167 10.17 -10.39 7.66
CA GLY A 167 9.72 -9.21 8.41
C GLY A 167 8.20 -9.01 8.32
N MET A 168 7.55 -8.88 9.47
CA MET A 168 6.10 -8.65 9.60
C MET A 168 5.79 -7.16 9.50
N ILE A 169 4.91 -6.78 8.57
CA ILE A 169 4.40 -5.41 8.46
C ILE A 169 3.39 -5.18 9.59
N VAL A 170 3.68 -4.22 10.45
CA VAL A 170 2.85 -3.93 11.63
C VAL A 170 2.00 -2.67 11.50
N ASP A 171 2.47 -1.70 10.72
CA ASP A 171 1.72 -0.47 10.46
C ASP A 171 2.08 0.15 9.11
N ALA A 172 1.18 0.97 8.58
CA ALA A 172 1.39 1.81 7.41
C ALA A 172 0.70 3.17 7.62
N ARG A 173 1.44 4.28 7.53
CA ARG A 173 0.96 5.62 7.85
C ARG A 173 1.19 6.56 6.69
N GLU A 174 0.15 7.30 6.31
CA GLU A 174 0.24 8.32 5.26
C GLU A 174 0.99 9.54 5.81
N ILE A 175 2.11 9.89 5.19
CA ILE A 175 2.96 11.02 5.60
C ILE A 175 2.63 12.24 4.74
N ILE A 176 2.54 12.03 3.43
CA ILE A 176 2.08 13.03 2.47
C ILE A 176 0.92 12.43 1.70
N LYS A 177 -0.22 13.10 1.73
CA LYS A 177 -1.47 12.60 1.15
C LYS A 177 -1.30 12.28 -0.33
N GLY A 178 -1.53 11.03 -0.71
CA GLY A 178 -1.44 10.61 -2.12
C GLY A 178 -0.02 10.35 -2.64
N GLU A 179 1.03 10.55 -1.84
CA GLU A 179 2.41 10.61 -2.35
C GLU A 179 3.40 9.76 -1.55
N VAL A 180 3.47 9.91 -0.23
CA VAL A 180 4.51 9.27 0.60
C VAL A 180 3.89 8.60 1.81
N TRP A 181 4.29 7.35 2.03
CA TRP A 181 3.85 6.51 3.13
C TRP A 181 5.05 6.07 3.97
N CYS A 182 4.79 5.79 5.24
CA CYS A 182 5.71 5.23 6.19
C CYS A 182 5.23 3.82 6.54
N ILE A 183 6.10 2.82 6.47
CA ILE A 183 5.78 1.42 6.73
C ILE A 183 6.68 0.91 7.83
N ASP A 184 6.05 0.39 8.88
CA ASP A 184 6.73 -0.14 10.05
C ASP A 184 6.77 -1.67 9.94
N VAL A 185 7.97 -2.24 10.01
CA VAL A 185 8.24 -3.68 9.87
C VAL A 185 8.99 -4.18 11.09
N ILE A 186 8.48 -5.26 11.70
CA ILE A 186 9.19 -5.98 12.77
C ILE A 186 9.92 -7.17 12.15
N GLN A 187 11.24 -7.18 12.28
CA GLN A 187 12.06 -8.32 11.88
C GLN A 187 11.97 -9.47 12.90
N LYS A 188 12.49 -10.66 12.54
CA LYS A 188 12.59 -11.80 13.48
C LYS A 188 13.36 -11.45 14.76
N SER A 189 14.36 -10.58 14.64
CA SER A 189 15.15 -10.02 15.73
C SER A 189 14.35 -9.13 16.69
N GLN A 190 13.05 -8.92 16.43
CA GLN A 190 12.19 -7.95 17.12
C GLN A 190 12.63 -6.49 16.96
N ALA A 191 13.57 -6.22 16.05
CA ALA A 191 13.93 -4.87 15.67
C ALA A 191 12.79 -4.26 14.85
N LEU A 192 12.37 -3.05 15.23
CA LEU A 192 11.41 -2.25 14.47
C LEU A 192 12.18 -1.40 13.47
N GLU A 193 11.87 -1.57 12.20
CA GLU A 193 12.41 -0.78 11.10
C GLU A 193 11.29 0.02 10.43
N THR A 194 11.62 1.24 10.04
CA THR A 194 10.66 2.14 9.39
C THR A 194 11.15 2.51 7.99
N PHE A 195 10.31 2.25 7.00
CA PHE A 195 10.57 2.55 5.59
C PHE A 195 9.70 3.71 5.13
N TYR A 196 10.29 4.67 4.43
CA TYR A 196 9.56 5.71 3.71
C TYR A 196 9.44 5.28 2.26
N VAL A 197 8.23 5.23 1.75
CA VAL A 197 7.94 4.70 0.42
C VAL A 197 7.05 5.63 -0.39
N ILE A 198 7.20 5.58 -1.72
CA ILE A 198 6.32 6.28 -2.65
C ILE A 198 4.99 5.54 -2.73
N GLU A 199 3.85 6.24 -2.65
CA GLU A 199 2.53 5.60 -2.69
C GLU A 199 2.34 4.76 -3.97
N SER A 200 2.73 5.30 -5.12
CA SER A 200 2.51 4.72 -6.46
C SER A 200 3.23 3.39 -6.68
N THR A 201 4.51 3.28 -6.28
CA THR A 201 5.37 2.12 -6.57
C THR A 201 5.79 1.35 -5.30
N CYS A 202 5.60 1.93 -4.12
CA CYS A 202 6.17 1.46 -2.85
C CYS A 202 7.69 1.25 -2.86
N GLU A 203 8.41 1.90 -3.78
CA GLU A 203 9.86 1.98 -3.68
C GLU A 203 10.28 2.80 -2.48
N VAL A 204 11.37 2.36 -1.84
CA VAL A 204 11.89 2.94 -0.61
C VAL A 204 12.72 4.17 -0.94
N VAL A 205 12.32 5.33 -0.43
CA VAL A 205 13.05 6.61 -0.53
C VAL A 205 13.86 6.94 0.73
N GLY A 206 13.54 6.28 1.84
CA GLY A 206 14.23 6.49 3.12
C GLY A 206 14.07 5.31 4.07
N PHE A 207 15.03 5.17 4.97
CA PHE A 207 15.08 4.09 5.95
C PHE A 207 15.53 4.60 7.32
N ALA A 208 14.75 4.30 8.35
CA ALA A 208 15.13 4.54 9.73
C ALA A 208 15.32 3.17 10.42
N PRO A 209 16.57 2.77 10.75
CA PRO A 209 16.83 1.56 11.50
C PRO A 209 16.34 1.69 12.94
N SER A 210 16.07 0.54 13.57
CA SER A 210 15.76 0.50 14.99
C SER A 210 16.89 1.14 15.80
N PRO A 211 16.60 2.04 16.77
CA PRO A 211 17.63 2.52 17.68
C PRO A 211 18.18 1.31 18.45
N SER A 212 19.48 1.06 18.31
CA SER A 212 20.14 0.07 19.16
C SER A 212 20.04 0.58 20.60
N LYS A 213 19.83 -0.30 21.60
CA LYS A 213 19.69 0.13 23.01
C LYS A 213 20.92 0.89 23.57
N ALA A 214 22.02 0.95 22.82
CA ALA A 214 23.30 1.52 23.24
C ALA A 214 23.62 2.87 22.58
N GLU A 215 22.96 3.24 21.47
CA GLU A 215 23.23 4.48 20.75
C GLU A 215 21.88 5.19 20.52
N GLY A 216 21.86 6.53 20.63
CA GLY A 216 20.63 7.31 20.48
C GLY A 216 19.90 7.09 19.14
N PRO A 217 18.79 7.82 18.89
CA PRO A 217 18.04 7.66 17.64
C PRO A 217 18.96 7.84 16.42
N LEU A 218 19.14 6.76 15.65
CA LEU A 218 19.96 6.77 14.45
C LEU A 218 19.30 7.70 13.41
N PRO A 219 20.10 8.51 12.70
CA PRO A 219 19.57 9.41 11.69
C PRO A 219 18.89 8.61 10.57
N ILE A 220 17.76 9.13 10.07
CA ILE A 220 17.05 8.57 8.92
C ILE A 220 18.00 8.60 7.72
N LYS A 221 18.26 7.44 7.13
CA LYS A 221 19.02 7.32 5.88
C LYS A 221 18.07 7.68 4.74
N MET A 222 18.10 8.95 4.35
CA MET A 222 17.27 9.51 3.28
C MET A 222 18.04 10.63 2.58
N ARG A 223 17.79 10.81 1.29
CA ARG A 223 18.37 11.91 0.51
C ARG A 223 17.89 13.26 1.07
N ALA A 224 18.79 14.24 1.13
CA ALA A 224 18.49 15.53 1.77
C ALA A 224 17.36 16.32 1.10
N ASP A 225 17.11 16.12 -0.20
CA ASP A 225 15.99 16.72 -0.91
C ASP A 225 14.66 16.01 -0.66
N TRP A 226 14.66 14.69 -0.45
CA TRP A 226 13.50 13.94 0.05
C TRP A 226 13.13 14.37 1.46
N SER A 227 14.11 14.50 2.36
CA SER A 227 13.85 15.03 3.72
C SER A 227 13.27 16.44 3.66
N SER A 228 13.90 17.33 2.89
CA SER A 228 13.42 18.70 2.69
C SER A 228 12.03 18.76 2.09
N TYR A 229 11.72 17.89 1.12
CA TYR A 229 10.40 17.81 0.49
C TYR A 229 9.32 17.38 1.48
N ILE A 230 9.60 16.34 2.30
CA ILE A 230 8.68 15.86 3.33
C ILE A 230 8.46 16.94 4.39
N ASP A 231 9.52 17.55 4.91
CA ASP A 231 9.44 18.58 5.94
C ASP A 231 8.64 19.79 5.46
N GLN A 232 8.90 20.27 4.24
CA GLN A 232 8.16 21.39 3.63
C GLN A 232 6.66 21.08 3.47
N ARG A 233 6.30 19.83 3.15
CA ARG A 233 4.91 19.40 2.95
C ARG A 233 4.17 19.17 4.26
N GLN A 234 4.86 18.76 5.31
CA GLN A 234 4.28 18.59 6.64
C GLN A 234 4.01 19.91 7.36
N LEU A 235 4.87 20.90 7.15
CA LEU A 235 4.76 22.23 7.80
C LEU A 235 3.65 23.11 7.22
N ASP A 236 3.07 22.79 6.05
CA ASP A 236 1.99 23.58 5.43
C ASP A 236 0.68 22.77 5.27
N PRO A 237 0.00 22.43 6.39
CA PRO A 237 -1.30 21.77 6.35
C PRO A 237 -2.43 22.69 5.85
N THR A 238 -2.21 24.01 5.80
CA THR A 238 -3.19 25.05 5.41
C THR A 238 -3.36 25.24 3.91
N ARG A 239 -2.43 24.76 3.06
CA ARG A 239 -2.62 24.70 1.59
C ARG A 239 -3.73 23.75 1.12
N SER A 240 -4.38 23.05 2.05
CA SER A 240 -5.59 22.27 1.80
C SER A 240 -6.83 23.11 1.44
N LEU A 241 -6.79 24.44 1.67
CA LEU A 241 -7.97 25.32 1.57
C LEU A 241 -7.78 26.56 0.68
N SER A 242 -6.58 26.82 0.15
CA SER A 242 -6.32 27.94 -0.76
C SER A 242 -6.03 27.48 -2.20
N SER A 243 -6.55 28.24 -3.15
CA SER A 243 -6.81 27.93 -4.57
C SER A 243 -5.61 27.71 -5.50
N ILE A 244 -4.45 27.28 -4.99
CA ILE A 244 -3.28 26.90 -5.81
C ILE A 244 -3.10 25.39 -5.69
N PRO A 245 -3.15 24.62 -6.80
CA PRO A 245 -2.98 23.18 -6.71
C PRO A 245 -1.61 22.87 -6.11
N ALA A 246 -1.59 22.14 -4.99
CA ALA A 246 -0.38 21.53 -4.47
C ALA A 246 0.25 20.73 -5.62
N THR A 247 1.47 21.10 -6.03
CA THR A 247 2.17 20.41 -7.11
C THR A 247 2.30 18.93 -6.72
N SER A 248 1.82 18.03 -7.57
CA SER A 248 1.93 16.59 -7.35
C SER A 248 3.38 16.13 -7.40
N LEU A 249 3.69 14.96 -6.85
CA LEU A 249 5.00 14.32 -7.00
C LEU A 249 5.42 14.21 -8.48
N MET A 250 4.46 13.89 -9.36
CA MET A 250 4.67 13.84 -10.82
C MET A 250 5.04 15.21 -11.43
N ASP A 251 4.74 16.33 -10.77
CA ASP A 251 5.17 17.67 -11.21
C ASP A 251 6.63 17.95 -10.84
N GLN A 252 7.26 17.13 -10.00
CA GLN A 252 8.69 17.19 -9.72
C GLN A 252 9.52 16.40 -10.75
N LEU A 253 8.86 15.68 -11.66
CA LEU A 253 9.52 14.90 -12.70
C LEU A 253 10.16 15.80 -13.76
N SER A 254 11.44 15.60 -13.97
CA SER A 254 12.20 16.17 -15.07
C SER A 254 12.25 15.13 -16.19
N CYS A 255 11.55 15.42 -17.29
CA CYS A 255 11.56 14.62 -18.51
C CYS A 255 11.92 15.52 -19.71
N VAL A 256 12.35 14.92 -20.81
CA VAL A 256 12.62 15.65 -22.06
C VAL A 256 11.37 15.65 -22.97
N ASN A 257 11.42 16.34 -24.11
CA ASN A 257 10.36 16.35 -25.13
C ASN A 257 8.95 16.67 -24.58
N HIS A 258 8.80 17.86 -23.99
CA HIS A 258 7.52 18.34 -23.46
C HIS A 258 6.48 18.66 -24.56
N GLU A 259 6.89 18.67 -25.83
CA GLU A 259 6.00 18.93 -26.96
C GLU A 259 5.02 17.78 -27.17
N GLU A 260 5.52 16.54 -27.12
CA GLU A 260 4.74 15.33 -27.36
C GLU A 260 4.33 14.61 -26.07
N PHE A 261 5.11 14.76 -25.01
CA PHE A 261 4.92 14.06 -23.74
C PHE A 261 4.58 15.03 -22.61
N THR A 262 3.57 14.67 -21.81
CA THR A 262 3.26 15.33 -20.55
C THR A 262 3.67 14.39 -19.43
N LYS A 263 4.66 14.79 -18.62
CA LYS A 263 5.19 13.98 -17.50
C LYS A 263 5.64 12.57 -17.95
N GLY A 264 6.29 12.51 -19.12
CA GLY A 264 6.72 11.25 -19.74
C GLY A 264 5.63 10.43 -20.43
N ILE A 265 4.37 10.89 -20.50
CA ILE A 265 3.26 10.15 -21.13
C ILE A 265 2.78 10.87 -22.39
N SER A 266 2.61 10.13 -23.49
CA SER A 266 2.16 10.67 -24.78
C SER A 266 0.83 11.43 -24.67
N LYS A 267 0.83 12.69 -25.10
CA LYS A 267 -0.37 13.54 -25.14
C LYS A 267 -1.45 12.96 -26.05
N LEU A 268 -1.05 12.36 -27.18
CA LEU A 268 -1.96 11.74 -28.12
C LEU A 268 -2.66 10.53 -27.49
N TRP A 269 -1.92 9.68 -26.80
CA TRP A 269 -2.48 8.52 -26.13
C TRP A 269 -3.39 8.90 -24.96
N LEU A 270 -3.01 9.89 -24.15
CA LEU A 270 -3.87 10.40 -23.07
C LEU A 270 -5.26 10.82 -23.57
N LYS A 271 -5.33 11.50 -24.74
CA LYS A 271 -6.61 11.86 -25.37
C LYS A 271 -7.44 10.62 -25.75
N LYS A 272 -6.82 9.57 -26.29
CA LYS A 272 -7.50 8.31 -26.67
C LYS A 272 -8.03 7.56 -25.44
N VAL A 273 -7.24 7.54 -24.36
CA VAL A 273 -7.55 6.83 -23.11
C VAL A 273 -8.67 7.50 -22.33
N GLN A 274 -8.80 8.82 -22.42
CA GLN A 274 -9.86 9.57 -21.76
C GLN A 274 -11.28 9.11 -22.16
N ILE A 275 -11.43 8.60 -23.38
CA ILE A 275 -12.71 8.10 -23.91
C ILE A 275 -13.02 6.68 -23.37
N GLN A 276 -12.03 5.95 -22.85
CA GLN A 276 -12.15 4.55 -22.39
C GLN A 276 -12.67 4.41 -20.94
N GLN A 277 -13.18 5.49 -20.34
CA GLN A 277 -13.79 5.49 -18.99
C GLN A 277 -12.91 4.78 -17.94
N GLU A 278 -13.44 3.79 -17.21
CA GLU A 278 -12.74 3.08 -16.12
C GLU A 278 -11.47 2.37 -16.60
N VAL A 279 -11.50 1.73 -17.77
CA VAL A 279 -10.32 1.07 -18.36
C VAL A 279 -9.25 2.11 -18.69
N GLY A 280 -9.69 3.28 -19.15
CA GLY A 280 -8.79 4.39 -19.42
C GLY A 280 -8.08 4.89 -18.16
N VAL A 281 -8.83 5.07 -17.07
CA VAL A 281 -8.27 5.44 -15.76
C VAL A 281 -7.25 4.41 -15.30
N ALA A 282 -7.57 3.11 -15.40
CA ALA A 282 -6.65 2.04 -15.01
C ALA A 282 -5.35 2.05 -15.83
N LYS A 283 -5.43 2.23 -17.15
CA LYS A 283 -4.25 2.34 -18.02
C LYS A 283 -3.37 3.53 -17.66
N ARG A 284 -3.98 4.68 -17.40
CA ARG A 284 -3.27 5.89 -16.98
C ARG A 284 -2.53 5.67 -15.66
N VAL A 285 -3.18 5.03 -14.69
CA VAL A 285 -2.55 4.71 -13.40
C VAL A 285 -1.34 3.81 -13.58
N VAL A 286 -1.43 2.78 -14.44
CA VAL A 286 -0.28 1.92 -14.76
C VAL A 286 0.84 2.70 -15.44
N ALA A 287 0.52 3.60 -16.38
CA ALA A 287 1.51 4.47 -17.02
C ALA A 287 2.25 5.34 -15.99
N GLU A 288 1.52 6.02 -15.10
CA GLU A 288 2.12 6.86 -14.05
C GLU A 288 3.00 6.06 -13.09
N ARG A 289 2.60 4.83 -12.74
CA ARG A 289 3.41 3.91 -11.94
C ARG A 289 4.70 3.49 -12.65
N TYR A 290 4.60 3.10 -13.92
CA TYR A 290 5.77 2.73 -14.72
C TYR A 290 6.76 3.89 -14.83
N ILE A 291 6.27 5.12 -15.06
CA ILE A 291 7.13 6.31 -15.09
C ILE A 291 7.88 6.48 -13.78
N LEU A 292 7.19 6.37 -12.64
CA LEU A 292 7.82 6.50 -11.34
C LEU A 292 8.77 5.35 -11.01
N ALA A 293 8.51 4.14 -11.51
CA ALA A 293 9.41 2.99 -11.38
C ALA A 293 10.61 3.04 -12.33
N SER A 294 10.56 3.90 -13.35
CA SER A 294 11.60 4.05 -14.37
C SER A 294 12.43 5.33 -14.19
N VAL A 295 12.22 6.06 -13.09
CA VAL A 295 13.16 7.14 -12.73
C VAL A 295 14.51 6.52 -12.41
N VAL A 296 15.60 7.20 -12.75
CA VAL A 296 16.95 6.64 -12.49
C VAL A 296 17.12 6.37 -11.00
N GLU A 297 17.83 5.29 -10.62
CA GLU A 297 17.94 4.80 -9.23
C GLU A 297 18.33 5.89 -8.21
N ASN A 298 19.24 6.80 -8.61
CA ASN A 298 19.65 7.92 -7.75
C ASN A 298 18.54 8.94 -7.46
N SER A 299 17.45 8.93 -8.23
CA SER A 299 16.24 9.73 -8.02
C SER A 299 15.44 9.29 -6.79
N VAL A 300 15.56 8.03 -6.37
CA VAL A 300 14.72 7.44 -5.32
C VAL A 300 15.49 7.35 -4.00
N SER A 301 16.62 6.63 -3.97
CA SER A 301 17.33 6.32 -2.71
C SER A 301 18.84 6.60 -2.73
N GLY A 302 19.38 7.09 -3.84
CA GLY A 302 20.82 7.34 -4.01
C GLY A 302 21.30 8.71 -3.52
N ARG A 303 22.53 9.07 -3.92
CA ARG A 303 23.10 10.41 -3.64
C ARG A 303 22.37 11.47 -4.43
N TYR A 304 22.24 12.68 -3.86
CA TYR A 304 21.67 13.81 -4.59
C TYR A 304 22.47 14.08 -5.87
N LYS A 305 21.72 14.25 -6.96
CA LYS A 305 22.21 14.64 -8.29
C LYS A 305 21.16 15.56 -8.93
N THR A 306 21.62 16.46 -9.78
CA THR A 306 20.77 17.25 -10.67
C THR A 306 20.25 16.38 -11.83
N SER A 307 19.18 16.82 -12.52
CA SER A 307 18.68 16.14 -13.72
C SER A 307 19.76 15.96 -14.79
N THR A 308 20.64 16.96 -14.95
CA THR A 308 21.73 16.93 -15.94
C THR A 308 22.79 15.89 -15.56
N GLU A 309 23.23 15.86 -14.31
CA GLU A 309 24.17 14.84 -13.81
C GLU A 309 23.59 13.42 -13.95
N MET A 310 22.30 13.26 -13.63
CA MET A 310 21.60 11.99 -13.81
C MET A 310 21.51 11.56 -15.27
N ALA A 311 21.28 12.50 -16.19
CA ALA A 311 21.28 12.24 -17.63
C ALA A 311 22.66 11.81 -18.14
N HIS A 312 23.73 12.49 -17.69
CA HIS A 312 25.11 12.14 -18.05
C HIS A 312 25.50 10.76 -17.53
N ASP A 313 25.21 10.48 -16.25
CA ASP A 313 25.49 9.17 -15.66
C ASP A 313 24.72 8.05 -16.37
N PHE A 314 23.45 8.29 -16.73
CA PHE A 314 22.67 7.35 -17.51
C PHE A 314 23.26 7.11 -18.91
N ALA A 315 23.81 8.15 -19.54
CA ALA A 315 24.52 8.05 -20.81
C ALA A 315 25.93 7.43 -20.70
N GLY A 316 26.36 7.03 -19.50
CA GLY A 316 27.70 6.47 -19.25
C GLY A 316 28.83 7.51 -19.28
N VAL A 317 28.51 8.80 -19.26
CA VAL A 317 29.48 9.89 -19.25
C VAL A 317 29.91 10.15 -17.81
N ARG A 318 31.21 9.99 -17.51
CA ARG A 318 31.74 10.32 -16.18
C ARG A 318 31.67 11.81 -15.96
N THR A 319 30.77 12.23 -15.07
CA THR A 319 30.70 13.62 -14.63
C THR A 319 31.69 13.81 -13.48
N GLU A 320 32.70 14.65 -13.67
CA GLU A 320 33.52 15.13 -12.54
C GLU A 320 32.61 15.97 -11.64
N LEU A 321 32.53 15.57 -10.36
CA LEU A 321 31.67 16.23 -9.38
C LEU A 321 32.20 17.65 -9.16
N SER A 322 31.58 18.65 -9.80
CA SER A 322 31.79 20.02 -9.38
C SER A 322 31.04 20.23 -8.06
N ASP A 323 31.73 20.67 -7.01
CA ASP A 323 31.12 21.12 -5.76
C ASP A 323 30.23 22.34 -6.05
N SER A 324 28.99 22.07 -6.46
CA SER A 324 28.04 23.12 -6.80
C SER A 324 27.46 23.73 -5.52
N LYS A 325 27.53 25.07 -5.46
CA LYS A 325 27.01 25.94 -4.40
C LYS A 325 25.58 25.55 -4.01
N LYS A 326 25.25 25.71 -2.71
CA LYS A 326 23.94 25.48 -2.06
C LYS A 326 22.74 25.98 -2.88
N ALA A 327 22.32 25.21 -3.88
CA ALA A 327 21.10 25.46 -4.62
C ALA A 327 19.92 25.16 -3.71
N LYS A 328 18.82 25.91 -3.87
CA LYS A 328 17.57 25.68 -3.15
C LYS A 328 17.14 24.23 -3.39
N VAL A 329 17.08 23.45 -2.32
CA VAL A 329 16.87 21.99 -2.37
C VAL A 329 15.47 21.71 -2.94
N LYS A 330 15.41 21.45 -4.25
CA LYS A 330 14.23 20.96 -4.96
C LYS A 330 14.39 19.46 -5.16
N LEU A 331 13.30 18.72 -4.99
CA LEU A 331 13.28 17.28 -5.25
C LEU A 331 13.59 17.02 -6.74
N ASN A 332 14.67 16.31 -7.03
CA ASN A 332 15.05 15.95 -8.39
C ASN A 332 14.68 14.49 -8.69
N LEU A 333 13.72 14.33 -9.61
CA LEU A 333 13.34 13.04 -10.19
C LEU A 333 13.59 13.12 -11.70
N PHE A 334 14.47 12.26 -12.24
CA PHE A 334 14.80 12.29 -13.67
C PHE A 334 14.30 11.03 -14.38
N LEU A 335 13.56 11.24 -15.47
CA LEU A 335 13.08 10.20 -16.38
C LEU A 335 13.82 10.27 -17.73
N PRO A 336 14.55 9.22 -18.11
CA PRO A 336 15.15 9.11 -19.44
C PRO A 336 14.10 9.02 -20.57
N ALA A 337 14.45 9.56 -21.75
CA ALA A 337 13.56 9.61 -22.91
C ALA A 337 13.04 8.23 -23.38
N HIS A 338 13.89 7.20 -23.30
CA HIS A 338 13.54 5.84 -23.72
C HIS A 338 12.53 5.14 -22.78
N HIS A 339 12.23 5.74 -21.62
CA HIS A 339 11.17 5.30 -20.72
C HIS A 339 9.89 6.15 -20.85
N HIS A 340 9.81 7.03 -21.84
CA HIS A 340 8.55 7.68 -22.15
C HIS A 340 7.48 6.65 -22.55
N VAL A 341 6.25 6.86 -22.11
CA VAL A 341 5.12 5.96 -22.37
C VAL A 341 4.36 6.44 -23.60
N GLU A 342 4.31 5.60 -24.62
CA GLU A 342 3.48 5.82 -25.80
C GLU A 342 2.10 5.21 -25.62
N SER A 343 2.00 4.02 -25.04
CA SER A 343 0.73 3.37 -24.73
C SER A 343 0.84 2.27 -23.67
N VAL A 344 -0.31 1.92 -23.09
CA VAL A 344 -0.45 0.80 -22.13
C VAL A 344 -1.55 -0.16 -22.57
N HIS A 345 -1.24 -1.45 -22.51
CA HIS A 345 -2.09 -2.54 -22.99
C HIS A 345 -2.33 -3.58 -21.89
N PHE A 346 -3.57 -4.07 -21.82
CA PHE A 346 -3.99 -5.17 -20.92
C PHE A 346 -4.27 -6.46 -21.69
N THR A 347 -3.99 -6.45 -22.98
CA THR A 347 -4.16 -7.56 -23.91
C THR A 347 -2.89 -7.74 -24.72
N THR A 348 -2.65 -8.96 -25.21
CA THR A 348 -1.62 -9.25 -26.19
C THR A 348 -1.95 -8.59 -27.54
N ALA A 349 -0.99 -8.62 -28.47
CA ALA A 349 -1.19 -8.16 -29.85
C ALA A 349 -2.34 -8.89 -30.57
N GLN A 350 -2.62 -10.15 -30.20
CA GLN A 350 -3.75 -10.93 -30.72
C GLN A 350 -5.08 -10.63 -30.02
N GLY A 351 -5.12 -9.63 -29.13
CA GLY A 351 -6.32 -9.23 -28.39
C GLY A 351 -6.69 -10.14 -27.21
N ARG A 352 -5.84 -11.09 -26.83
CA ARG A 352 -6.09 -11.97 -25.68
C ARG A 352 -5.75 -11.27 -24.37
N PRO A 353 -6.51 -11.48 -23.29
CA PRO A 353 -6.25 -10.82 -22.01
C PRO A 353 -4.92 -11.28 -21.39
N LEU A 354 -4.11 -10.33 -20.95
CA LEU A 354 -2.93 -10.61 -20.14
C LEU A 354 -3.34 -11.07 -18.73
N HIS A 355 -2.41 -11.73 -18.03
CA HIS A 355 -2.55 -12.01 -16.61
C HIS A 355 -2.95 -10.72 -15.85
N PRO A 356 -3.89 -10.76 -14.90
CA PRO A 356 -4.41 -9.55 -14.25
C PRO A 356 -3.37 -8.66 -13.57
N ALA A 357 -2.24 -9.23 -13.15
CA ALA A 357 -1.12 -8.51 -12.56
C ALA A 357 -0.17 -7.86 -13.58
N LEU A 358 -0.31 -8.16 -14.88
CA LEU A 358 0.62 -7.73 -15.93
C LEU A 358 -0.02 -6.72 -16.89
N ALA A 359 0.74 -5.71 -17.27
CA ALA A 359 0.44 -4.86 -18.41
C ALA A 359 1.66 -4.81 -19.35
N VAL A 360 1.41 -4.45 -20.59
CA VAL A 360 2.47 -4.10 -21.55
C VAL A 360 2.52 -2.59 -21.68
N VAL A 361 3.71 -2.02 -21.53
CA VAL A 361 3.99 -0.60 -21.74
C VAL A 361 4.81 -0.47 -23.01
N GLN A 362 4.26 0.24 -24.00
CA GLN A 362 4.99 0.64 -25.19
C GLN A 362 5.80 1.90 -24.89
N THR A 363 7.08 1.85 -25.20
CA THR A 363 7.98 3.02 -25.21
C THR A 363 8.54 3.23 -26.61
N PRO A 364 9.17 4.39 -26.90
CA PRO A 364 9.82 4.61 -28.19
C PRO A 364 10.93 3.60 -28.50
N ALA A 365 11.51 2.98 -27.47
CA ALA A 365 12.61 2.03 -27.63
C ALA A 365 12.13 0.59 -27.82
N ARG A 366 11.19 0.14 -26.98
CA ARG A 366 10.66 -1.25 -26.98
C ARG A 366 9.42 -1.42 -26.10
N GLU A 367 8.83 -2.59 -26.17
CA GLU A 367 7.77 -3.04 -25.26
C GLU A 367 8.34 -3.61 -23.94
N TYR A 368 7.68 -3.29 -22.83
CA TYR A 368 8.00 -3.83 -21.50
C TYR A 368 6.80 -4.52 -20.87
N TYR A 369 7.03 -5.70 -20.28
CA TYR A 369 6.05 -6.33 -19.39
C TYR A 369 6.25 -5.80 -17.98
N VAL A 370 5.21 -5.21 -17.40
CA VAL A 370 5.27 -4.56 -16.10
C VAL A 370 4.20 -5.08 -15.16
N LEU A 371 4.49 -5.05 -13.86
CA LEU A 371 3.49 -5.30 -12.83
C LEU A 371 2.56 -4.09 -12.72
N ARG A 372 1.25 -4.30 -12.89
CA ARG A 372 0.25 -3.20 -12.85
C ARG A 372 0.27 -2.44 -11.53
N ASP A 373 0.58 -3.13 -10.44
CA ASP A 373 0.41 -2.63 -9.08
C ASP A 373 1.48 -1.60 -8.70
N ASN A 374 2.70 -1.74 -9.21
CA ASN A 374 3.84 -0.88 -8.86
C ASN A 374 4.64 -0.37 -10.08
N GLY A 375 4.32 -0.79 -11.31
CA GLY A 375 4.98 -0.33 -12.52
C GLY A 375 6.34 -0.97 -12.82
N MET A 376 6.78 -1.94 -12.01
CA MET A 376 8.11 -2.53 -12.15
C MET A 376 8.19 -3.50 -13.34
N GLN A 377 9.29 -3.43 -14.09
CA GLN A 377 9.56 -4.26 -15.27
C GLN A 377 9.93 -5.69 -14.89
N VAL A 378 9.18 -6.66 -15.41
CA VAL A 378 9.39 -8.11 -15.22
C VAL A 378 9.70 -8.86 -16.52
N GLY A 379 9.81 -8.13 -17.62
CA GLY A 379 10.08 -8.66 -18.95
C GLY A 379 10.16 -7.57 -20.01
N CYS A 380 10.49 -7.95 -21.24
CA CYS A 380 10.58 -7.06 -22.40
C CYS A 380 10.10 -7.76 -23.68
N GLU A 381 10.08 -7.02 -24.78
CA GLU A 381 9.69 -7.50 -26.11
C GLU A 381 10.45 -8.76 -26.54
N GLU A 382 11.77 -8.79 -26.29
CA GLU A 382 12.67 -9.81 -26.81
C GLU A 382 12.55 -11.15 -26.04
N ASP A 383 12.46 -11.06 -24.71
CA ASP A 383 12.47 -12.22 -23.81
C ASP A 383 11.07 -12.62 -23.32
N GLY A 384 10.06 -11.78 -23.56
CA GLY A 384 8.75 -11.89 -22.93
C GLY A 384 8.81 -11.68 -21.42
N VAL A 385 7.88 -12.30 -20.69
CA VAL A 385 7.90 -12.33 -19.23
C VAL A 385 9.03 -13.24 -18.75
N ALA A 386 9.90 -12.73 -17.87
CA ALA A 386 11.03 -13.49 -17.36
C ALA A 386 10.58 -14.79 -16.65
N ARG A 387 11.38 -15.85 -16.80
CA ARG A 387 11.03 -17.22 -16.37
C ARG A 387 10.62 -17.34 -14.90
N VAL A 388 11.31 -16.61 -14.02
CA VAL A 388 10.98 -16.61 -12.59
C VAL A 388 9.60 -16.00 -12.34
N TRP A 389 9.26 -14.92 -13.04
CA TRP A 389 7.95 -14.26 -12.94
C TRP A 389 6.83 -15.07 -13.60
N MET A 390 7.10 -15.77 -14.70
CA MET A 390 6.16 -16.74 -15.28
C MET A 390 5.73 -17.79 -14.24
N THR A 391 6.68 -18.30 -13.45
CA THR A 391 6.42 -19.30 -12.41
C THR A 391 5.65 -18.71 -11.23
N ILE A 392 6.03 -17.52 -10.76
CA ILE A 392 5.37 -16.83 -9.65
C ILE A 392 3.91 -16.48 -10.00
N LEU A 393 3.70 -15.89 -11.18
CA LEU A 393 2.40 -15.43 -11.64
C LEU A 393 1.52 -16.59 -12.15
N GLY A 394 2.12 -17.63 -12.73
CA GLY A 394 1.39 -18.65 -13.48
C GLY A 394 0.92 -18.12 -14.83
N CYS A 395 1.84 -17.53 -15.59
CA CYS A 395 1.57 -17.01 -16.93
C CYS A 395 2.58 -17.53 -17.95
N ALA A 396 2.19 -17.47 -19.22
CA ALA A 396 3.03 -17.80 -20.36
C ALA A 396 4.04 -16.68 -20.65
N ILE A 397 4.96 -16.94 -21.58
CA ILE A 397 6.01 -16.00 -22.00
C ILE A 397 5.45 -14.70 -22.57
N ASN A 398 4.28 -14.76 -23.22
CA ASN A 398 3.58 -13.58 -23.73
C ASN A 398 2.65 -12.92 -22.68
N GLY A 399 2.73 -13.35 -21.42
CA GLY A 399 1.93 -12.83 -20.31
C GLY A 399 0.48 -13.33 -20.26
N GLU A 400 0.05 -14.25 -21.14
CA GLU A 400 -1.26 -14.90 -21.03
C GLU A 400 -1.34 -15.78 -19.78
N ARG A 401 -2.51 -15.87 -19.15
CA ARG A 401 -2.71 -16.75 -17.99
C ARG A 401 -2.71 -18.21 -18.43
N VAL A 402 -1.97 -19.06 -17.71
CA VAL A 402 -1.92 -20.52 -17.92
C VAL A 402 -2.92 -21.23 -17.01
#